data_AF-A0A7N2L1P7-F1
#
_entry.id   AF-A0A7N2L1P7-F1
#
_cell.length_a   1.000
_cell.length_b   1.000
_cell.length_c   1.000
_cell.angle_alpha   90.00
_cell.angle_beta   90.00
_cell.angle_gamma   90.00
#
_symmetry.space_group_name_H-M   'P 1'
#
loop_
_entity.id
_entity.type
_entity.pdbx_description
1 polymer ?
#
loop_
_entity_poly.entity_id
_entity_poly.type
_entity_poly.pdbx_seq_one_letter_code
_entity_poly.pdbx_strand_id
1 'polypeptide(L)'
;MHHSAGCMIPFLQMIEYRSSRNIAISLFKRFKNAVERGGGDNLKEFISAGVNAYALGCTDEGLRKELNDMREYGVEIEAMQSYGGTTSLKSKIILEEVDECILWLSIIFITVLCTPQPTIVRWSSTPPVSDNMRFLWKGFCAVIANAYFVRGMAWLPVKTLQLEQMAVVGRAEKPSIVASRMRLVFTTLEVVSPHWPKA
;
A
#
# COMPACT_ATOMS: atom_id res chain seq x y z
N MET A 1 33.08 24.24 -30.92
CA MET A 1 31.74 24.26 -30.30
C MET A 1 31.46 22.86 -29.77
N HIS A 2 31.83 22.59 -28.51
CA HIS A 2 31.47 21.35 -27.83
C HIS A 2 30.28 21.65 -26.92
N HIS A 3 29.11 21.10 -27.24
CA HIS A 3 27.91 21.22 -26.42
C HIS A 3 27.92 20.11 -25.36
N SER A 4 27.83 20.55 -24.09
CA SER A 4 27.82 19.74 -22.88
C SER A 4 26.64 18.77 -22.82
N ALA A 5 26.92 17.47 -22.76
CA ALA A 5 25.96 16.40 -22.43
C ALA A 5 25.93 16.12 -20.91
N GLY A 6 25.82 17.16 -20.07
CA GLY A 6 26.09 17.06 -18.63
C GLY A 6 24.93 17.37 -17.66
N CYS A 7 23.71 17.65 -18.10
CA CYS A 7 22.67 18.22 -17.21
C CYS A 7 21.33 17.47 -17.14
N MET A 8 21.14 16.36 -17.88
CA MET A 8 19.81 15.73 -17.98
C MET A 8 19.51 14.71 -16.87
N ILE A 9 20.55 14.07 -16.32
CA ILE A 9 20.42 13.03 -15.27
C ILE A 9 19.89 13.61 -13.93
N PRO A 10 20.38 14.77 -13.44
CA PRO A 10 19.87 15.34 -12.18
C PRO A 10 18.43 15.84 -12.29
N PHE A 11 18.00 16.29 -13.48
CA PHE A 11 16.66 16.85 -13.69
C PHE A 11 15.57 15.77 -13.71
N LEU A 12 15.82 14.64 -14.37
CA LEU A 12 14.93 13.48 -14.34
C LEU A 12 14.82 12.89 -12.93
N GLN A 13 15.95 12.73 -12.25
CA GLN A 13 15.96 12.24 -10.87
C GLN A 13 15.25 13.20 -9.89
N MET A 14 15.31 14.51 -10.14
CA MET A 14 14.57 15.51 -9.36
C MET A 14 13.06 15.48 -9.64
N ILE A 15 12.63 15.23 -10.87
CA ILE A 15 11.21 15.03 -11.23
C ILE A 15 10.68 13.75 -10.58
N GLU A 16 11.42 12.64 -10.69
CA GLU A 16 11.09 11.37 -10.02
C GLU A 16 11.04 11.52 -8.49
N TYR A 17 12.00 12.24 -7.91
CA TYR A 17 12.04 12.53 -6.47
C TYR A 17 10.85 13.37 -6.01
N ARG A 18 10.56 14.50 -6.69
CA ARG A 18 9.37 15.31 -6.39
C ARG A 18 8.07 14.53 -6.63
N SER A 19 8.05 13.64 -7.61
CA SER A 19 6.89 12.78 -7.90
C SER A 19 6.66 11.76 -6.78
N SER A 20 7.70 11.03 -6.36
CA SER A 20 7.61 9.98 -5.33
C SER A 20 7.19 10.52 -3.96
N ARG A 21 7.73 11.66 -3.54
CA ARG A 21 7.29 12.34 -2.31
C ARG A 21 5.82 12.74 -2.35
N ASN A 22 5.38 13.34 -3.44
CA ASN A 22 3.98 13.73 -3.60
C ASN A 22 3.06 12.52 -3.58
N ILE A 23 3.46 11.41 -4.21
CA ILE A 23 2.74 10.13 -4.16
C ILE A 23 2.65 9.63 -2.72
N ALA A 24 3.75 9.64 -1.96
CA ALA A 24 3.79 9.20 -0.56
C ALA A 24 2.82 10.03 0.32
N ILE A 25 2.87 11.37 0.24
CA ILE A 25 1.96 12.26 0.98
C ILE A 25 0.50 11.96 0.63
N SER A 26 0.23 11.85 -0.68
CA SER A 26 -1.10 11.66 -1.25
C SER A 26 -1.70 10.30 -0.84
N LEU A 27 -0.87 9.25 -0.77
CA LEU A 27 -1.23 7.93 -0.25
C LEU A 27 -1.54 8.00 1.24
N PHE A 28 -0.66 8.59 2.04
CA PHE A 28 -0.81 8.66 3.49
C PHE A 28 -2.08 9.42 3.90
N LYS A 29 -2.39 10.54 3.22
CA LYS A 29 -3.66 11.27 3.43
C LYS A 29 -4.89 10.41 3.14
N ARG A 30 -4.88 9.64 2.05
CA ARG A 30 -6.00 8.72 1.72
C ARG A 30 -6.10 7.56 2.69
N PHE A 31 -4.97 7.04 3.15
CA PHE A 31 -4.93 6.04 4.21
C PHE A 31 -5.61 6.55 5.49
N LYS A 32 -5.22 7.75 5.96
CA LYS A 32 -5.86 8.37 7.13
C LYS A 32 -7.37 8.53 6.94
N ASN A 33 -7.80 9.03 5.79
CA ASN A 33 -9.23 9.15 5.47
C ASN A 33 -9.96 7.79 5.48
N ALA A 34 -9.33 6.73 4.96
CA ALA A 34 -9.90 5.39 4.94
C ALA A 34 -10.06 4.81 6.36
N VAL A 35 -9.08 5.04 7.24
CA VAL A 35 -9.10 4.57 8.64
C VAL A 35 -10.08 5.39 9.49
N GLU A 36 -10.05 6.72 9.41
CA GLU A 36 -10.84 7.60 10.28
C GLU A 36 -12.33 7.62 9.92
N ARG A 37 -12.68 7.54 8.63
CA ARG A 37 -14.07 7.70 8.16
C ARG A 37 -14.78 6.39 7.81
N GLY A 38 -14.07 5.26 7.79
CA GLY A 38 -14.66 3.90 7.73
C GLY A 38 -15.51 3.52 6.50
N GLY A 39 -15.60 4.39 5.49
CA GLY A 39 -16.43 4.19 4.29
C GLY A 39 -15.77 3.37 3.18
N GLY A 40 -16.59 2.61 2.42
CA GLY A 40 -16.11 1.81 1.28
C GLY A 40 -15.47 2.64 0.17
N ASP A 41 -15.95 3.85 -0.07
CA ASP A 41 -15.41 4.74 -1.10
C ASP A 41 -14.01 5.26 -0.74
N ASN A 42 -13.78 5.66 0.52
CA ASN A 42 -12.45 6.09 0.99
C ASN A 42 -11.42 4.98 0.86
N LEU A 43 -11.82 3.72 1.15
CA LEU A 43 -10.95 2.56 0.95
C LEU A 43 -10.62 2.37 -0.54
N LYS A 44 -11.60 2.48 -1.44
CA LYS A 44 -11.40 2.38 -2.89
C LYS A 44 -10.50 3.50 -3.42
N GLU A 45 -10.60 4.71 -2.90
CA GLU A 45 -9.71 5.82 -3.24
C GLU A 45 -8.26 5.53 -2.84
N PHE A 46 -8.04 5.05 -1.62
CA PHE A 46 -6.70 4.65 -1.16
C PHE A 46 -6.13 3.52 -2.03
N ILE A 47 -6.93 2.48 -2.31
CA ILE A 47 -6.53 1.35 -3.15
C ILE A 47 -6.18 1.82 -4.56
N SER A 48 -7.00 2.68 -5.16
CA SER A 48 -6.75 3.21 -6.51
C SER A 48 -5.45 4.01 -6.56
N ALA A 49 -5.18 4.82 -5.54
CA ALA A 49 -3.90 5.51 -5.43
C ALA A 49 -2.73 4.54 -5.26
N GLY A 50 -2.90 3.45 -4.49
CA GLY A 50 -1.92 2.37 -4.34
C GLY A 50 -1.64 1.67 -5.66
N VAL A 51 -2.67 1.26 -6.41
CA VAL A 51 -2.54 0.65 -7.74
C VAL A 51 -1.81 1.59 -8.71
N ASN A 52 -2.09 2.89 -8.67
CA ASN A 52 -1.36 3.86 -9.48
C ASN A 52 0.12 3.96 -9.07
N ALA A 53 0.44 3.97 -7.77
CA ALA A 53 1.82 3.94 -7.30
C ALA A 53 2.55 2.66 -7.73
N TYR A 54 1.85 1.51 -7.71
CA TYR A 54 2.36 0.26 -8.27
C TYR A 54 2.67 0.39 -9.76
N ALA A 55 1.75 0.94 -10.56
CA ALA A 55 1.94 1.13 -11.99
C ALA A 55 3.15 2.03 -12.28
N LEU A 56 3.29 3.13 -11.52
CA LEU A 56 4.39 4.10 -11.64
C LEU A 56 5.76 3.59 -11.17
N GLY A 57 5.85 2.36 -10.66
CA GLY A 57 7.13 1.79 -10.27
C GLY A 57 7.55 2.06 -8.82
N CYS A 58 6.69 2.63 -7.98
CA CYS A 58 6.99 2.83 -6.57
C CYS A 58 7.21 1.49 -5.83
N THR A 59 7.98 1.52 -4.75
CA THR A 59 8.23 0.38 -3.87
C THR A 59 7.80 0.70 -2.43
N ASP A 60 7.52 -0.33 -1.63
CA ASP A 60 7.25 -0.19 -0.19
C ASP A 60 8.39 0.52 0.54
N GLU A 61 9.63 0.15 0.26
CA GLU A 61 10.84 0.75 0.84
C GLU A 61 11.03 2.20 0.42
N GLY A 62 10.81 2.52 -0.86
CA GLY A 62 10.96 3.88 -1.38
C GLY A 62 9.93 4.83 -0.78
N LEU A 63 8.66 4.40 -0.72
CA LEU A 63 7.60 5.22 -0.11
C LEU A 63 7.75 5.31 1.41
N ARG A 64 8.21 4.26 2.08
CA ARG A 64 8.56 4.29 3.51
C ARG A 64 9.65 5.32 3.77
N LYS A 65 10.69 5.36 2.92
CA LYS A 65 11.76 6.36 3.02
C LYS A 65 11.21 7.77 2.87
N GLU A 66 10.40 8.04 1.84
CA GLU A 66 9.80 9.37 1.67
C GLU A 66 8.95 9.79 2.90
N LEU A 67 8.13 8.89 3.45
CA LEU A 67 7.33 9.18 4.65
C LEU A 67 8.19 9.45 5.89
N ASN A 68 9.28 8.70 6.08
CA ASN A 68 10.21 8.91 7.18
C ASN A 68 11.03 10.20 7.02
N ASP A 69 11.53 10.49 5.82
CA ASP A 69 12.27 11.71 5.52
C ASP A 69 11.40 12.94 5.81
N MET A 70 10.12 12.92 5.46
CA MET A 70 9.21 14.04 5.77
C MET A 70 9.02 14.27 7.27
N ARG A 71 8.98 13.19 8.07
CA ARG A 71 8.95 13.28 9.53
C ARG A 71 10.23 13.91 10.07
N GLU A 72 11.39 13.54 9.52
CA GLU A 72 12.70 13.97 10.01
C GLU A 72 13.07 15.39 9.57
N TYR A 73 12.67 15.80 8.37
CA TYR A 73 12.92 17.15 7.84
C TYR A 73 11.86 18.19 8.23
N GLY A 74 10.93 17.84 9.13
CA GLY A 74 9.95 18.77 9.67
C GLY A 74 9.04 19.39 8.60
N VAL A 75 8.82 18.69 7.47
CA VAL A 75 7.79 19.11 6.52
C VAL A 75 6.47 18.80 7.19
N GLU A 76 5.96 19.84 7.83
CA GLU A 76 4.67 19.94 8.47
C GLU A 76 3.62 19.02 7.83
N ILE A 77 3.37 17.89 8.51
CA ILE A 77 2.01 17.34 8.59
C ILE A 77 1.18 18.27 9.52
N GLU A 78 1.46 19.57 9.57
CA GLU A 78 0.74 20.54 10.39
C GLU A 78 -0.55 21.01 9.72
N ALA A 79 -0.79 20.63 8.46
CA ALA A 79 -2.10 20.81 7.84
C ALA A 79 -3.17 19.81 8.35
N MET A 80 -2.87 18.95 9.35
CA MET A 80 -3.73 17.80 9.63
C MET A 80 -4.09 17.49 11.09
N GLN A 81 -3.85 18.33 12.10
CA GLN A 81 -4.73 18.40 13.32
C GLN A 81 -4.21 19.35 14.41
N SER A 82 -5.16 20.10 14.98
CA SER A 82 -5.05 20.99 16.14
C SER A 82 -5.05 20.22 17.48
N TYR A 83 -4.41 20.81 18.49
CA TYR A 83 -4.37 20.51 19.94
C TYR A 83 -3.18 19.71 20.53
N GLY A 84 -2.76 20.19 21.72
CA GLY A 84 -1.44 20.01 22.35
C GLY A 84 -1.16 18.64 23.00
N GLY A 85 0.13 18.38 23.29
CA GLY A 85 0.59 17.23 24.09
C GLY A 85 1.86 16.52 23.57
N THR A 86 2.97 16.57 24.32
CA THR A 86 4.21 15.75 24.25
C THR A 86 4.69 15.23 22.88
N THR A 87 5.70 15.90 22.32
CA THR A 87 6.38 15.59 21.04
C THR A 87 6.79 14.11 20.85
N SER A 88 7.21 13.42 21.92
CA SER A 88 7.62 12.00 21.86
C SER A 88 6.45 11.04 21.62
N LEU A 89 5.31 11.19 22.33
CA LEU A 89 4.13 10.35 22.13
C LEU A 89 3.56 10.54 20.72
N LYS A 90 3.52 11.79 20.25
CA LYS A 90 3.08 12.15 18.90
C LYS A 90 3.95 11.50 17.82
N SER A 91 5.27 11.50 18.00
CA SER A 91 6.20 10.86 17.05
C SER A 91 6.00 9.34 16.94
N LYS A 92 5.68 8.67 18.05
CA LYS A 92 5.42 7.23 18.09
C LYS A 92 4.12 6.85 17.37
N ILE A 93 3.06 7.64 17.56
CA ILE A 93 1.77 7.42 16.87
C ILE A 93 1.96 7.55 15.35
N ILE A 94 2.69 8.57 14.90
CA ILE A 94 2.97 8.77 13.47
C ILE A 94 3.79 7.62 12.88
N LEU A 95 4.76 7.10 13.63
CA LEU A 95 5.53 5.91 13.24
C LEU A 95 4.62 4.70 13.01
N GLU A 96 3.73 4.41 13.95
CA GLU A 96 2.78 3.30 13.85
C GLU A 96 1.79 3.50 12.67
N GLU A 97 1.33 4.73 12.42
CA GLU A 97 0.49 5.06 11.26
C GLU A 97 1.23 4.86 9.93
N VAL A 98 2.50 5.25 9.84
CA VAL A 98 3.33 5.05 8.64
C VAL A 98 3.55 3.56 8.39
N ASP A 99 3.89 2.79 9.43
CA ASP A 99 4.07 1.34 9.31
C ASP A 99 2.80 0.65 8.83
N GLU A 100 1.64 1.04 9.37
CA GLU A 100 0.34 0.50 8.98
C GLU A 100 -0.02 0.90 7.54
N CYS A 101 0.24 2.16 7.14
CA CYS A 101 0.04 2.61 5.76
C CYS A 101 0.89 1.80 4.76
N ILE A 102 2.17 1.59 5.06
CA ILE A 102 3.07 0.81 4.21
C ILE A 102 2.66 -0.66 4.18
N LEU A 103 2.17 -1.21 5.30
CA LEU A 103 1.62 -2.56 5.34
C LEU A 103 0.40 -2.71 4.41
N TRP A 104 -0.57 -1.79 4.47
CA TRP A 104 -1.72 -1.81 3.57
C TRP A 104 -1.29 -1.72 2.11
N LEU A 105 -0.34 -0.83 1.81
CA LEU A 105 0.21 -0.69 0.46
C LEU A 105 0.90 -1.96 -0.03
N SER A 106 1.68 -2.61 0.83
CA SER A 106 2.36 -3.87 0.51
C SER A 106 1.35 -4.98 0.21
N ILE A 107 0.26 -5.06 0.96
CA ILE A 107 -0.85 -5.99 0.69
C ILE A 107 -1.48 -5.70 -0.67
N ILE A 108 -1.72 -4.43 -1.02
CA ILE A 108 -2.22 -4.03 -2.35
C ILE A 108 -1.26 -4.53 -3.44
N PHE A 109 0.04 -4.25 -3.33
CA PHE A 109 1.03 -4.64 -4.33
C PHE A 109 1.14 -6.15 -4.49
N ILE A 110 1.17 -6.89 -3.37
CA ILE A 110 1.21 -8.36 -3.39
C ILE A 110 -0.09 -8.91 -4.00
N THR A 111 -1.24 -8.31 -3.71
CA THR A 111 -2.52 -8.69 -4.33
C THR A 111 -2.48 -8.54 -5.85
N VAL A 112 -1.93 -7.43 -6.35
CA VAL A 112 -1.71 -7.24 -7.81
C VAL A 112 -0.78 -8.32 -8.37
N LEU A 113 0.29 -8.68 -7.66
CA LEU A 113 1.19 -9.77 -8.08
C LEU A 113 0.54 -11.17 -8.04
N CYS A 114 -0.51 -11.35 -7.26
CA CYS A 114 -1.26 -12.60 -7.17
C CYS A 114 -2.36 -12.72 -8.22
N THR A 115 -2.60 -11.70 -9.06
CA THR A 115 -3.60 -11.82 -10.13
C THR A 115 -3.07 -12.73 -11.27
N PRO A 116 -3.83 -13.75 -11.70
CA PRO A 116 -3.39 -14.67 -12.74
C PRO A 116 -3.14 -13.99 -14.10
N GLN A 117 -3.86 -12.90 -14.36
CA GLN A 117 -3.68 -12.06 -15.54
C GLN A 117 -3.36 -10.63 -15.07
N PRO A 118 -2.14 -10.13 -15.31
CA PRO A 118 -1.76 -8.79 -14.89
C PRO A 118 -2.52 -7.76 -15.74
N THR A 119 -3.55 -7.15 -15.15
CA THR A 119 -4.31 -6.05 -15.75
C THR A 119 -3.62 -4.70 -15.58
N ILE A 120 -2.69 -4.60 -14.61
CA ILE A 120 -1.95 -3.38 -14.31
C ILE A 120 -0.50 -3.55 -14.76
N VAL A 121 -0.09 -2.77 -15.76
CA VAL A 121 1.30 -2.71 -16.23
C VAL A 121 2.13 -1.89 -15.25
N ARG A 122 3.28 -2.43 -14.85
CA ARG A 122 4.27 -1.74 -14.01
C ARG A 122 5.45 -1.25 -14.83
N TRP A 123 5.77 0.02 -14.72
CA TRP A 123 6.83 0.71 -15.47
C TRP A 123 8.20 0.70 -14.77
N SER A 124 8.48 -0.35 -13.99
CA SER A 124 9.75 -0.53 -13.28
C SER A 124 10.05 -2.02 -13.12
N SER A 125 11.33 -2.40 -13.27
CA SER A 125 11.83 -3.75 -13.01
C SER A 125 12.15 -3.99 -11.53
N THR A 126 12.18 -2.94 -10.70
CA THR A 126 12.43 -3.07 -9.26
C THR A 126 11.24 -3.75 -8.58
N PRO A 127 11.48 -4.79 -7.75
CA PRO A 127 10.43 -5.44 -6.98
C PRO A 127 9.60 -4.42 -6.19
N PRO A 128 8.25 -4.49 -6.25
CA PRO A 128 7.38 -3.50 -5.62
C PRO A 128 7.36 -3.61 -4.09
N VAL A 129 7.70 -4.79 -3.55
CA VAL A 129 7.75 -5.07 -2.12
C VAL A 129 9.06 -5.76 -1.77
N SER A 130 9.55 -5.52 -0.55
CA SER A 130 10.67 -6.27 0.03
C SER A 130 10.39 -7.77 0.13
N ASP A 131 11.44 -8.59 0.09
CA ASP A 131 11.32 -10.06 0.18
C ASP A 131 10.65 -10.50 1.49
N ASN A 132 10.94 -9.80 2.59
CA ASN A 132 10.29 -10.06 3.87
C ASN A 132 8.78 -9.82 3.80
N MET A 133 8.34 -8.66 3.27
CA MET A 133 6.91 -8.37 3.12
C MET A 133 6.23 -9.37 2.19
N ARG A 134 6.90 -9.76 1.11
CA ARG A 134 6.41 -10.79 0.20
C ARG A 134 6.26 -12.14 0.88
N PHE A 135 7.26 -12.59 1.63
CA PHE A 135 7.23 -13.85 2.37
C PHE A 135 6.06 -13.88 3.36
N LEU A 136 5.87 -12.81 4.13
CA LEU A 136 4.84 -12.73 5.17
C LEU A 136 3.40 -12.75 4.61
N TRP A 137 3.16 -12.12 3.46
CA TRP A 137 1.80 -11.82 2.99
C TRP A 137 1.39 -12.49 1.68
N LYS A 138 2.32 -13.11 0.94
CA LYS A 138 2.01 -13.77 -0.34
C LYS A 138 0.99 -14.89 -0.17
N GLY A 139 1.15 -15.77 0.82
CA GLY A 139 0.20 -16.86 1.07
C GLY A 139 -1.21 -16.34 1.36
N PHE A 140 -1.31 -15.38 2.27
CA PHE A 140 -2.56 -14.71 2.63
C PHE A 140 -3.28 -14.12 1.40
N CYS A 141 -2.57 -13.32 0.59
CA CYS A 141 -3.16 -12.70 -0.60
C CYS A 141 -3.51 -13.73 -1.68
N ALA A 142 -2.66 -14.74 -1.88
CA ALA A 142 -2.86 -15.76 -2.90
C ALA A 142 -4.10 -16.64 -2.63
N VAL A 143 -4.34 -17.02 -1.37
CA VAL A 143 -5.52 -17.81 -1.00
C VAL A 143 -6.81 -17.04 -1.26
N ILE A 144 -6.82 -15.73 -0.97
CA ILE A 144 -7.95 -14.85 -1.27
C ILE A 144 -8.12 -14.65 -2.78
N ALA A 145 -7.04 -14.36 -3.51
CA ALA A 145 -7.08 -14.22 -4.96
C ALA A 145 -7.61 -15.50 -5.62
N ASN A 146 -7.17 -16.67 -5.19
CA ASN A 146 -7.69 -17.95 -5.67
C ASN A 146 -9.20 -18.08 -5.41
N ALA A 147 -9.69 -17.70 -4.23
CA ALA A 147 -11.12 -17.69 -3.95
C ALA A 147 -11.89 -16.69 -4.84
N TYR A 148 -11.27 -15.56 -5.18
CA TYR A 148 -11.84 -14.56 -6.08
C TYR A 148 -12.01 -15.09 -7.50
N PHE A 149 -10.93 -15.59 -8.12
CA PHE A 149 -10.91 -16.02 -9.51
C PHE A 149 -11.53 -17.41 -9.74
N VAL A 150 -11.27 -18.38 -8.85
CA VAL A 150 -11.66 -19.78 -9.06
C VAL A 150 -13.01 -20.10 -8.42
N ARG A 151 -13.36 -19.43 -7.32
CA ARG A 151 -14.57 -19.73 -6.53
C ARG A 151 -15.65 -18.65 -6.63
N GLY A 152 -15.54 -17.73 -7.58
CA GLY A 152 -16.56 -16.70 -7.83
C GLY A 152 -16.73 -15.71 -6.68
N MET A 153 -15.63 -15.09 -6.21
CA MET A 153 -15.63 -14.13 -5.09
C MET A 153 -16.09 -14.70 -3.74
N ALA A 154 -15.83 -15.99 -3.49
CA ALA A 154 -16.22 -16.59 -2.22
C ALA A 154 -15.48 -15.96 -1.03
N TRP A 155 -16.22 -15.43 -0.07
CA TRP A 155 -15.65 -15.03 1.22
C TRP A 155 -15.12 -16.26 1.95
N LEU A 156 -13.85 -16.19 2.35
CA LEU A 156 -13.20 -17.19 3.17
C LEU A 156 -13.49 -16.97 4.66
N PRO A 157 -13.61 -18.05 5.46
CA PRO A 157 -13.66 -17.92 6.90
C PRO A 157 -12.41 -17.24 7.44
N VAL A 158 -12.57 -16.26 8.34
CA VAL A 158 -11.45 -15.56 9.01
C VAL A 158 -10.46 -16.54 9.64
N LYS A 159 -10.97 -17.66 10.20
CA LYS A 159 -10.13 -18.70 10.79
C LYS A 159 -9.16 -19.34 9.78
N THR A 160 -9.58 -19.53 8.53
CA THR A 160 -8.70 -20.04 7.46
C THR A 160 -7.54 -19.08 7.23
N LEU A 161 -7.83 -17.77 7.16
CA LEU A 161 -6.81 -16.74 6.96
C LEU A 161 -5.87 -16.58 8.17
N GLN A 162 -6.37 -16.78 9.39
CA GLN A 162 -5.54 -16.80 10.60
C GLN A 162 -4.60 -18.01 10.63
N LEU A 163 -5.02 -19.17 10.13
CA LEU A 163 -4.16 -20.35 10.02
C LEU A 163 -3.02 -20.12 9.03
N GLU A 164 -3.27 -19.43 7.91
CA GLU A 164 -2.22 -19.01 6.98
C GLU A 164 -1.20 -18.09 7.66
N GLN A 165 -1.65 -17.07 8.42
CA GLN A 165 -0.74 -16.20 9.18
C GLN A 165 0.07 -16.97 10.23
N MET A 166 -0.58 -17.90 10.94
CA MET A 166 0.06 -18.76 11.93
C MET A 166 1.15 -19.64 11.30
N ALA A 167 0.88 -20.22 10.13
CA ALA A 167 1.83 -21.08 9.43
C ALA A 167 3.09 -20.33 8.97
N VAL A 168 2.96 -19.03 8.65
CA VAL A 168 4.08 -18.23 8.12
C VAL A 168 4.86 -17.51 9.23
N VAL A 169 4.17 -16.93 10.22
CA VAL A 169 4.76 -16.01 11.22
C VAL A 169 4.72 -16.57 12.64
N GLY A 170 4.11 -17.74 12.86
CA GLY A 170 3.91 -18.34 14.20
C GLY A 170 2.93 -17.55 15.09
N ARG A 171 2.21 -16.58 14.52
CA ARG A 171 1.17 -15.79 15.19
C ARG A 171 0.12 -15.35 14.19
N ALA A 172 -1.10 -15.12 14.68
CA ALA A 172 -2.19 -14.58 13.88
C ALA A 172 -2.66 -13.23 14.43
N GLU A 173 -3.05 -12.31 13.56
CA GLU A 173 -3.70 -11.08 13.97
C GLU A 173 -5.09 -11.35 14.56
N LYS A 174 -5.67 -10.37 15.26
CA LYS A 174 -7.04 -10.45 15.78
C LYS A 174 -8.05 -10.68 14.64
N PRO A 175 -9.16 -11.40 14.87
CA PRO A 175 -10.15 -11.69 13.83
C PRO A 175 -10.66 -10.45 13.07
N SER A 176 -10.89 -9.34 13.78
CA SER A 176 -11.33 -8.08 13.17
C SER A 176 -10.29 -7.46 12.23
N ILE A 177 -9.01 -7.56 12.58
CA ILE A 177 -7.92 -7.07 11.74
C ILE A 177 -7.78 -7.95 10.51
N VAL A 178 -7.84 -9.28 10.66
CA VAL A 178 -7.82 -10.22 9.53
C VAL A 178 -8.98 -9.98 8.56
N ALA A 179 -10.18 -9.73 9.08
CA ALA A 179 -11.33 -9.36 8.26
C ALA A 179 -11.10 -8.03 7.50
N SER A 180 -10.44 -7.05 8.13
CA SER A 180 -10.04 -5.79 7.49
C SER A 180 -9.01 -6.04 6.37
N ARG A 181 -7.95 -6.83 6.62
CA ARG A 181 -6.95 -7.21 5.59
C ARG A 181 -7.60 -7.94 4.42
N MET A 182 -8.53 -8.86 4.72
CA MET A 182 -9.28 -9.58 3.70
C MET A 182 -10.10 -8.62 2.83
N ARG A 183 -10.82 -7.67 3.45
CA ARG A 183 -11.55 -6.63 2.72
C ARG A 183 -10.64 -5.81 1.82
N LEU A 184 -9.46 -5.41 2.31
CA LEU A 184 -8.45 -4.71 1.51
C LEU A 184 -8.04 -5.51 0.26
N VAL A 185 -7.76 -6.81 0.40
CA VAL A 185 -7.41 -7.69 -0.73
C VAL A 185 -8.59 -7.81 -1.72
N PHE A 186 -9.80 -8.09 -1.25
CA PHE A 186 -10.99 -8.19 -2.12
C PHE A 186 -11.27 -6.89 -2.87
N THR A 187 -11.27 -5.75 -2.17
CA THR A 187 -11.51 -4.45 -2.81
C THR A 187 -10.38 -4.11 -3.80
N THR A 188 -9.15 -4.56 -3.55
CA THR A 188 -8.05 -4.43 -4.53
C THR A 188 -8.35 -5.24 -5.78
N LEU A 189 -8.79 -6.49 -5.64
CA LEU A 189 -9.16 -7.36 -6.76
C LEU A 189 -10.33 -6.78 -7.57
N GLU A 190 -11.33 -6.18 -6.92
CA GLU A 190 -12.41 -5.46 -7.61
C GLU A 190 -11.92 -4.27 -8.44
N VAL A 191 -10.90 -3.55 -7.95
CA VAL A 191 -10.33 -2.39 -8.66
C VAL A 191 -9.52 -2.84 -9.87
N VAL A 192 -8.71 -3.89 -9.73
CA VAL A 192 -7.77 -4.30 -10.78
C VAL A 192 -8.35 -5.33 -11.76
N SER A 193 -9.32 -6.14 -11.34
CA SER A 193 -9.91 -7.21 -12.16
C SER A 193 -11.41 -7.37 -11.88
N PRO A 194 -12.23 -6.37 -12.25
CA PRO A 194 -13.68 -6.44 -12.03
C PRO A 194 -14.30 -7.57 -12.87
N HIS A 195 -14.85 -8.60 -12.21
CA HIS A 195 -15.49 -9.72 -12.91
C HIS A 195 -16.94 -9.46 -13.33
N TRP A 196 -17.56 -8.38 -12.84
CA TRP A 196 -18.95 -8.03 -13.18
C TRP A 196 -19.01 -6.65 -13.82
N PRO A 197 -19.82 -6.44 -14.88
CA PRO A 197 -20.21 -5.10 -15.28
C PRO A 197 -20.83 -4.41 -14.08
N LYS A 198 -20.45 -3.16 -13.83
CA LYS A 198 -21.20 -2.32 -12.88
C LYS A 198 -22.63 -2.21 -13.45
N ALA A 199 -23.60 -2.73 -12.69
CA ALA A 199 -25.02 -2.57 -13.01
C ALA A 199 -25.39 -1.08 -13.05
#